data_AF-A0A939ALG5-F1
#
_entry.id   AF-A0A939ALG5-F1
#
_cell.length_a   1.000
_cell.length_b   1.000
_cell.length_c   1.000
_cell.angle_alpha   90.00
_cell.angle_beta   90.00
_cell.angle_gamma   90.00
#
_symmetry.space_group_name_H-M   'P 1'
#
loop_
_entity.id
_entity.type
_entity.pdbx_description
1 polymer ?
#
loop_
_entity_poly.entity_id
_entity_poly.type
_entity_poly.pdbx_seq_one_letter_code
_entity_poly.pdbx_strand_id
1 'polypeptide(L)'
;MGKREGRVTGFGILMGEGAGGTELIYRTMQYLGYSWTKRLPPTDLSDAYIKHYNAKSLEDLIEGYTIGKYHIAAEAAPIVFRMADQGDKVAQSLVQWAGTELGEMANAVIRQLDFQDVEFEVALIG
;
A
#
# COMPACT_ATOMS: atom_id res chain seq x y z
N MET A 1 -13.41 36.85 8.89
CA MET A 1 -13.67 35.40 8.79
C MET A 1 -12.34 34.72 8.56
N GLY A 2 -11.89 33.85 9.47
CA GLY A 2 -10.55 33.26 9.42
C GLY A 2 -10.39 32.24 8.30
N LYS A 3 -9.13 31.98 7.90
CA LYS A 3 -8.79 30.90 6.97
C LYS A 3 -9.17 29.55 7.60
N ARG A 4 -9.91 28.70 6.88
CA ARG A 4 -10.20 27.31 7.28
C ARG A 4 -9.19 26.39 6.63
N GLU A 5 -8.61 25.48 7.40
CA GLU A 5 -7.64 24.49 6.92
C GLU A 5 -7.97 23.14 7.56
N GLY A 6 -8.03 22.08 6.74
CA GLY A 6 -8.16 20.70 7.19
C GLY A 6 -6.90 19.92 6.81
N ARG A 7 -6.57 18.90 7.61
CA ARG A 7 -5.36 18.09 7.41
C ARG A 7 -5.55 16.67 7.92
N VAL A 8 -4.76 15.75 7.38
CA VAL A 8 -4.48 14.47 8.02
C VAL A 8 -3.16 14.56 8.79
N THR A 9 -2.78 13.52 9.53
CA THR A 9 -1.58 13.56 10.38
C THR A 9 -0.28 13.62 9.57
N GLY A 10 -0.26 13.01 8.37
CA GLY A 10 0.92 12.92 7.53
C GLY A 10 1.99 11.96 8.09
N PHE A 11 1.60 11.02 8.95
CA PHE A 11 2.53 10.15 9.68
C PHE A 11 2.43 8.67 9.27
N GLY A 12 1.89 8.43 8.06
CA GLY A 12 1.95 7.16 7.34
C GLY A 12 1.38 5.99 8.14
N ILE A 13 2.06 4.85 8.08
CA ILE A 13 1.64 3.59 8.73
C ILE A 13 1.30 3.77 10.22
N LEU A 14 2.04 4.62 10.94
CA LEU A 14 1.87 4.78 12.39
C LEU A 14 0.53 5.44 12.75
N MET A 15 -0.07 6.19 11.82
CA MET A 15 -1.39 6.79 11.98
C MET A 15 -2.45 6.15 11.08
N GLY A 16 -2.13 5.00 10.47
CA GLY A 16 -3.05 4.29 9.58
C GLY A 16 -3.33 5.02 8.27
N GLU A 17 -2.38 5.82 7.76
CA GLU A 17 -2.53 6.56 6.50
C GLU A 17 -1.88 5.78 5.35
N GLY A 18 -2.58 4.73 4.87
CA GLY A 18 -2.01 3.68 4.03
C GLY A 18 -1.94 3.96 2.53
N ALA A 19 -1.24 4.99 2.07
CA ALA A 19 -1.28 5.39 0.67
C ALA A 19 0.07 5.61 -0.04
N GLY A 20 1.16 5.73 0.71
CA GLY A 20 2.49 5.92 0.12
C GLY A 20 3.12 4.62 -0.38
N GLY A 21 4.21 4.74 -1.14
CA GLY A 21 4.97 3.58 -1.62
C GLY A 21 5.51 2.72 -0.48
N THR A 22 5.93 3.35 0.62
CA THR A 22 6.37 2.65 1.84
C THR A 22 5.21 1.86 2.44
N GLU A 23 4.07 2.50 2.67
CA GLU A 23 2.85 1.90 3.21
C GLU A 23 2.39 0.70 2.38
N LEU A 24 2.40 0.85 1.04
CA LEU A 24 2.05 -0.22 0.12
C LEU A 24 2.99 -1.42 0.26
N ILE A 25 4.29 -1.19 0.45
CA ILE A 25 5.26 -2.26 0.64
C ILE A 25 5.10 -2.96 1.98
N TYR A 26 4.87 -2.22 3.07
CA TYR A 26 4.53 -2.84 4.35
C TYR A 26 3.29 -3.72 4.24
N ARG A 27 2.23 -3.23 3.56
CA ARG A 27 1.02 -4.03 3.33
C ARG A 27 1.27 -5.23 2.43
N THR A 28 2.12 -5.08 1.42
CA THR A 28 2.54 -6.16 0.53
C THR A 28 3.23 -7.27 1.32
N MET A 29 4.19 -6.94 2.17
CA MET A 29 4.89 -7.94 2.99
C MET A 29 3.95 -8.65 3.97
N GLN A 30 2.94 -7.96 4.51
CA GLN A 30 1.87 -8.62 5.28
C GLN A 30 1.11 -9.65 4.44
N TYR A 31 0.77 -9.32 3.20
CA TYR A 31 0.00 -10.20 2.30
C TYR A 31 0.84 -11.39 1.79
N LEU A 32 2.13 -11.18 1.52
CA LEU A 32 3.06 -12.27 1.23
C LEU A 32 3.21 -13.21 2.44
N GLY A 33 3.28 -12.65 3.66
CA GLY A 33 3.22 -13.43 4.90
C GLY A 33 1.91 -14.20 5.07
N TYR A 34 0.77 -13.63 4.66
CA TYR A 34 -0.52 -14.33 4.65
C TYR A 34 -0.56 -15.46 3.64
N SER A 35 -0.01 -15.27 2.44
CA SER A 35 0.15 -16.35 1.45
C SER A 35 1.02 -17.48 2.02
N TRP A 36 2.16 -17.14 2.64
CA TRP A 36 3.07 -18.12 3.24
C TRP A 36 2.40 -18.92 4.39
N THR A 37 1.66 -18.22 5.25
CA THR A 37 0.88 -18.85 6.35
C THR A 37 -0.45 -19.46 5.90
N LYS A 38 -0.76 -19.46 4.59
CA LYS A 38 -2.00 -20.00 4.00
C LYS A 38 -3.29 -19.30 4.47
N ARG A 39 -3.21 -18.06 4.95
CA ARG A 39 -4.36 -17.17 5.20
C ARG A 39 -4.93 -16.59 3.92
N LEU A 40 -4.11 -16.51 2.87
CA LEU A 40 -4.51 -16.18 1.51
C LEU A 40 -4.13 -17.34 0.58
N PRO A 41 -4.82 -17.48 -0.58
CA PRO A 41 -4.35 -18.35 -1.65
C PRO A 41 -2.94 -17.95 -2.12
N PRO A 42 -2.20 -18.88 -2.74
CA PRO A 42 -0.96 -18.55 -3.46
C PRO A 42 -1.18 -17.41 -4.45
N THR A 43 -0.12 -16.61 -4.65
CA THR A 43 -0.14 -15.40 -5.48
C THR A 43 1.14 -15.29 -6.28
N ASP A 44 1.01 -14.94 -7.56
CA ASP A 44 2.13 -14.71 -8.49
C ASP A 44 2.95 -13.49 -8.06
N LEU A 45 2.39 -12.61 -7.24
CA LEU A 45 3.12 -11.52 -6.58
C LEU A 45 4.29 -12.04 -5.74
N SER A 46 4.16 -13.22 -5.12
CA SER A 46 5.26 -13.84 -4.37
C SER A 46 6.45 -14.12 -5.29
N ASP A 47 6.20 -14.74 -6.44
CA ASP A 47 7.23 -15.11 -7.41
C ASP A 47 7.89 -13.87 -8.02
N ALA A 48 7.13 -12.80 -8.24
CA ALA A 48 7.66 -11.52 -8.70
C ALA A 48 8.68 -10.93 -7.70
N TYR A 49 8.36 -10.95 -6.41
CA TYR A 49 9.28 -10.46 -5.36
C TYR A 49 10.48 -11.38 -5.15
N ILE A 50 10.27 -12.70 -5.16
CA ILE A 50 11.36 -13.68 -5.07
C ILE A 50 12.37 -13.44 -6.20
N LYS A 51 11.87 -13.29 -7.43
CA LYS A 51 12.71 -12.99 -8.60
C LYS A 51 13.42 -11.65 -8.48
N HIS A 52 12.72 -10.59 -8.05
CA HIS A 52 13.29 -9.25 -7.97
C HIS A 52 14.42 -9.15 -6.94
N TYR A 53 14.26 -9.80 -5.78
CA TYR A 53 15.24 -9.79 -4.70
C TYR A 53 16.22 -10.97 -4.75
N ASN A 54 16.14 -11.80 -5.79
CA ASN A 54 16.94 -13.01 -5.95
C ASN A 54 16.88 -13.93 -4.71
N ALA A 55 15.69 -14.03 -4.11
CA ALA A 55 15.42 -14.95 -3.02
C ALA A 55 15.27 -16.38 -3.54
N LYS A 56 15.49 -17.37 -2.67
CA LYS A 56 15.41 -18.79 -3.06
C LYS A 56 14.00 -19.34 -3.05
N SER A 57 13.13 -18.75 -2.22
CA SER A 57 11.75 -19.16 -2.00
C SER A 57 11.00 -18.02 -1.29
N LEU A 58 9.68 -18.17 -1.16
CA LEU A 58 8.88 -17.25 -0.34
C LEU A 58 9.33 -17.26 1.13
N GLU A 59 9.72 -18.42 1.66
CA GLU A 59 10.25 -18.54 3.01
C GLU A 59 11.56 -17.76 3.18
N ASP A 60 12.53 -17.92 2.26
CA ASP A 60 13.78 -17.14 2.30
C ASP A 60 13.52 -15.64 2.17
N LEU A 61 12.54 -15.22 1.35
CA LEU A 61 12.14 -13.83 1.22
C LEU A 61 11.58 -13.27 2.54
N ILE A 62 10.66 -13.98 3.20
CA ILE A 62 10.03 -13.55 4.46
C ILE A 62 11.02 -13.54 5.61
N GLU A 63 11.83 -14.60 5.76
CA GLU A 63 12.89 -14.64 6.75
C GLU A 63 13.89 -13.50 6.50
N GLY A 64 14.36 -13.37 5.26
CA GLY A 64 15.32 -12.34 4.88
C GLY A 64 14.79 -10.91 5.10
N TYR A 65 13.51 -10.65 4.86
CA TYR A 65 12.89 -9.37 5.19
C TYR A 65 12.86 -9.11 6.70
N THR A 66 12.45 -10.10 7.49
CA THR A 66 12.28 -9.93 8.95
C THR A 66 13.59 -9.76 9.71
N ILE A 67 14.68 -10.35 9.23
CA ILE A 67 16.02 -10.19 9.82
C ILE A 67 16.84 -9.06 9.17
N GLY A 68 16.27 -8.33 8.21
CA GLY A 68 16.95 -7.22 7.52
C GLY A 68 17.99 -7.62 6.47
N LYS A 69 17.99 -8.88 6.00
CA LYS A 69 18.79 -9.32 4.84
C LYS A 69 18.27 -8.71 3.54
N TYR A 70 16.95 -8.72 3.33
CA TYR A 70 16.30 -8.09 2.18
C TYR A 70 15.68 -6.76 2.60
N HIS A 71 16.22 -5.67 2.07
CA HIS A 71 15.69 -4.33 2.28
C HIS A 71 14.64 -4.05 1.21
N ILE A 72 13.38 -4.34 1.53
CA ILE A 72 12.26 -4.14 0.64
C ILE A 72 11.63 -2.78 0.97
N ALA A 73 11.88 -1.79 0.11
CA ALA A 73 11.47 -0.41 0.30
C ALA A 73 10.55 0.08 -0.83
N ALA A 74 10.12 1.34 -0.75
CA ALA A 74 9.10 1.94 -1.62
C ALA A 74 9.39 1.79 -3.12
N GLU A 75 10.66 1.67 -3.51
CA GLU A 75 11.11 1.47 -4.89
C GLU A 75 10.57 0.17 -5.51
N ALA A 76 10.13 -0.80 -4.71
CA ALA A 76 9.49 -2.02 -5.18
C ALA A 76 7.98 -1.90 -5.42
N ALA A 77 7.34 -0.80 -5.01
CA ALA A 77 5.91 -0.58 -5.20
C ALA A 77 5.43 -0.79 -6.65
N PRO A 78 6.19 -0.40 -7.71
CA PRO A 78 5.80 -0.66 -9.10
C PRO A 78 5.61 -2.14 -9.46
N ILE A 79 6.16 -3.08 -8.69
CA ILE A 79 5.92 -4.52 -8.89
C ILE A 79 4.46 -4.85 -8.60
N VAL A 80 3.88 -4.27 -7.55
CA VAL A 80 2.47 -4.47 -7.17
C VAL A 80 1.55 -4.04 -8.30
N PHE A 81 1.74 -2.83 -8.84
CA PHE A 81 0.93 -2.31 -9.95
C PHE A 81 1.06 -3.18 -11.21
N ARG A 82 2.28 -3.60 -11.56
CA ARG A 82 2.53 -4.47 -12.71
C ARG A 82 1.81 -5.82 -12.57
N MET A 83 1.85 -6.43 -11.38
CA MET A 83 1.18 -7.70 -11.13
C MET A 83 -0.35 -7.54 -11.10
N ALA A 84 -0.85 -6.41 -10.59
CA ALA A 84 -2.27 -6.10 -10.60
C ALA A 84 -2.81 -5.96 -12.04
N ASP A 85 -2.05 -5.32 -12.93
CA ASP A 85 -2.35 -5.19 -14.36
C ASP A 85 -2.33 -6.55 -15.08
N GLN A 86 -1.45 -7.47 -14.66
CA GLN A 86 -1.40 -8.85 -15.14
C GLN A 86 -2.51 -9.75 -14.57
N GLY A 87 -3.35 -9.24 -13.67
CA GLY A 87 -4.52 -9.95 -13.15
C GLY A 87 -4.35 -10.64 -11.80
N ASP A 88 -3.20 -10.48 -11.13
CA ASP A 88 -2.99 -11.04 -9.80
C ASP A 88 -3.97 -10.42 -8.79
N LYS A 89 -4.77 -11.27 -8.15
CA LYS A 89 -5.87 -10.82 -7.27
C LYS A 89 -5.39 -10.21 -5.95
N VAL A 90 -4.24 -10.65 -5.45
CA VAL A 90 -3.65 -10.10 -4.22
C VAL A 90 -3.10 -8.71 -4.51
N ALA A 91 -2.40 -8.54 -5.64
CA ALA A 91 -1.91 -7.25 -6.11
C ALA A 91 -3.05 -6.26 -6.41
N GLN A 92 -4.11 -6.70 -7.08
CA GLN A 92 -5.32 -5.87 -7.28
C GLN A 92 -5.92 -5.41 -5.97
N SER A 93 -5.99 -6.30 -4.98
CA SER A 93 -6.51 -5.97 -3.63
C SER A 93 -5.63 -4.96 -2.90
N LEU A 94 -4.31 -5.01 -3.09
CA LEU A 94 -3.36 -4.04 -2.52
C LEU A 94 -3.51 -2.66 -3.15
N VAL A 95 -3.67 -2.58 -4.48
CA VAL A 95 -3.94 -1.31 -5.19
C VAL A 95 -5.28 -0.72 -4.76
N GLN A 96 -6.32 -1.56 -4.66
CA GLN A 96 -7.62 -1.14 -4.17
C GLN A 96 -7.54 -0.60 -2.74
N TRP A 97 -6.82 -1.30 -1.85
CA TRP A 97 -6.60 -0.83 -0.48
C TRP A 97 -5.94 0.55 -0.44
N ALA A 98 -4.83 0.75 -1.17
CA ALA A 98 -4.16 2.05 -1.20
C ALA A 98 -5.08 3.17 -1.74
N GLY A 99 -5.90 2.87 -2.76
CA GLY A 99 -6.90 3.82 -3.28
C GLY A 99 -8.00 4.15 -2.26
N THR A 100 -8.45 3.17 -1.47
CA THR A 100 -9.40 3.40 -0.37
C THR A 100 -8.80 4.29 0.71
N GLU A 101 -7.55 4.04 1.13
CA GLU A 101 -6.86 4.86 2.14
C GLU A 101 -6.69 6.32 1.69
N LEU A 102 -6.34 6.55 0.42
CA LEU A 102 -6.33 7.90 -0.18
C LEU A 102 -7.71 8.58 -0.08
N GLY A 103 -8.77 7.86 -0.44
CA GLY A 103 -10.14 8.35 -0.37
C GLY A 103 -10.57 8.69 1.06
N GLU A 104 -10.23 7.85 2.03
CA GLU A 104 -10.55 8.08 3.44
C GLU A 104 -9.84 9.33 3.99
N MET A 105 -8.59 9.55 3.61
CA MET A 105 -7.85 10.77 3.98
C MET A 105 -8.49 12.02 3.37
N ALA A 106 -8.88 11.99 2.09
CA ALA A 106 -9.61 13.08 1.46
C ALA A 106 -10.94 13.35 2.17
N ASN A 107 -11.72 12.30 2.44
CA ASN A 107 -12.98 12.37 3.17
C ASN A 107 -12.81 12.97 4.58
N ALA A 108 -11.71 12.68 5.27
CA ALA A 108 -11.41 13.26 6.57
C ALA A 108 -11.24 14.78 6.51
N VAL A 109 -10.56 15.29 5.47
CA VAL A 109 -10.40 16.74 5.26
C VAL A 109 -11.71 17.39 4.81
N ILE A 110 -12.47 16.74 3.93
CA ILE A 110 -13.79 17.21 3.48
C ILE A 110 -14.71 17.44 4.68
N ARG A 111 -14.73 16.50 5.65
CA ARG A 111 -15.49 16.64 6.90
C ARG A 111 -14.99 17.79 7.79
N GLN A 112 -13.68 18.02 7.87
CA GLN A 112 -13.13 19.14 8.65
C GLN A 112 -13.50 20.52 8.07
N LEU A 113 -13.74 20.60 6.76
CA LEU A 113 -14.03 21.83 6.05
C LEU A 113 -15.54 22.06 5.79
N ASP A 114 -16.39 21.09 6.13
CA ASP A 114 -17.82 21.03 5.79
C ASP A 114 -18.06 21.07 4.27
N PHE A 115 -17.25 20.34 3.49
CA PHE A 115 -17.28 20.37 2.01
C PHE A 115 -18.10 19.23 1.39
N GLN A 116 -18.97 18.58 2.15
CA GLN A 116 -19.66 17.36 1.71
C GLN A 116 -20.66 17.62 0.57
N ASP A 117 -21.24 18.82 0.52
CA ASP A 117 -22.31 19.20 -0.43
C ASP A 117 -21.87 20.30 -1.42
N VAL A 118 -20.57 20.50 -1.59
CA VAL A 118 -20.02 21.49 -2.54
C VAL A 118 -19.14 20.80 -3.57
N GLU A 119 -19.14 21.34 -4.79
CA GLU A 119 -18.25 20.87 -5.86
C GLU A 119 -16.87 21.50 -5.66
N PHE A 120 -15.82 20.69 -5.71
CA PHE A 120 -14.43 21.12 -5.62
C PHE A 120 -13.52 20.17 -6.39
N GLU A 121 -12.37 20.67 -6.81
CA GLU A 121 -11.35 19.88 -7.49
C GLU A 121 -10.50 19.10 -6.47
N VAL A 122 -10.19 17.85 -6.81
CA VAL A 122 -9.25 17.02 -6.07
C VAL A 122 -8.03 16.76 -6.96
N ALA A 123 -6.86 17.15 -6.47
CA ALA A 123 -5.59 16.84 -7.12
C ALA A 123 -4.87 15.74 -6.34
N LEU A 124 -4.51 14.66 -7.03
CA LEU A 124 -3.58 13.65 -6.52
C LEU A 124 -2.17 14.04 -6.96
N ILE A 125 -1.24 14.09 -6.02
CA ILE A 125 0.17 14.47 -6.25
C ILE A 125 1.05 13.36 -5.69
N GLY A 126 2.01 12.89 -6.50
CA GLY A 126 2.94 11.82 -6.14
C GLY A 126 3.44 11.06 -7.36
#